data_AF-C5S3P2-F1
#
_entry.id   AF-C5S3P2-F1
#
_cell.length_a   1.000
_cell.length_b   1.000
_cell.length_c   1.000
_cell.angle_alpha   90.00
_cell.angle_beta   90.00
_cell.angle_gamma   90.00
#
_symmetry.space_group_name_H-M   'P 1'
#
loop_
_entity.id
_entity.type
_entity.pdbx_description
1 polymer ?
#
loop_
_entity_poly.entity_id
_entity_poly.type
_entity_poly.pdbx_seq_one_letter_code
_entity_poly.pdbx_strand_id
1 'polypeptide(L)' 'MIMGFSNAWAKNEPFDLDCLRKNAEQPYSHDNFFHTVFSLMDMDMTSLKEYRTELDILAQCKKK' A
#
# COMPACT_ATOMS: atom_id res chain seq x y z
N MET A 1 0.89 -13.04 0.74
CA MET A 1 1.62 -12.10 1.62
C MET A 1 0.69 -11.72 2.76
N ILE A 2 1.19 -11.47 3.97
CA ILE A 2 0.39 -10.98 5.10
C ILE A 2 0.98 -9.64 5.53
N MET A 3 0.13 -8.62 5.72
CA MET A 3 0.50 -7.31 6.23
C MET A 3 -0.18 -7.09 7.58
N GLY A 4 0.62 -6.96 8.63
CA GLY A 4 0.15 -6.63 9.97
C GLY A 4 0.47 -5.18 10.29
N PHE A 5 -0.53 -4.39 10.66
CA PHE A 5 -0.37 -2.98 11.02
C PHE A 5 -0.51 -2.80 12.53
N SER A 6 0.40 -2.05 13.14
CA SER A 6 0.28 -1.69 14.56
C SER A 6 -0.87 -0.71 14.75
N ASN A 7 -1.42 -0.66 15.98
CA ASN A 7 -2.47 0.31 16.32
C ASN A 7 -2.02 1.77 16.12
N ALA A 8 -0.73 2.06 16.28
CA ALA A 8 -0.20 3.40 16.05
C ALA A 8 -0.18 3.74 14.55
N TRP A 9 0.30 2.82 13.72
CA TRP A 9 0.33 2.99 12.27
C TRP A 9 -1.08 3.16 11.70
N ALA A 10 -2.01 2.27 12.09
CA ALA A 10 -3.41 2.30 11.67
C ALA A 10 -4.15 3.62 11.95
N LYS A 11 -3.73 4.36 12.98
CA LYS A 11 -4.33 5.66 13.37
C LYS A 11 -3.78 6.84 12.58
N ASN A 12 -2.53 6.76 12.16
CA ASN A 12 -1.80 7.91 11.61
C ASN A 12 -1.74 7.91 10.08
N GLU A 13 -1.96 6.75 9.46
CA GLU A 13 -1.67 6.55 8.05
C GLU A 13 -2.89 6.82 7.16
N PRO A 14 -2.66 7.32 5.92
CA PRO A 14 -3.73 7.78 5.07
C PRO A 14 -4.43 6.63 4.33
N PHE A 15 -4.44 5.40 4.85
CA PHE A 15 -5.02 4.23 4.19
C PHE A 15 -6.27 3.71 4.89
N ASP A 16 -7.25 3.25 4.13
CA ASP A 16 -8.44 2.56 4.60
C ASP A 16 -8.15 1.06 4.78
N LEU A 17 -8.11 0.61 6.05
CA LEU A 17 -7.80 -0.78 6.37
C LEU A 17 -8.93 -1.76 6.02
N ASP A 18 -10.18 -1.31 5.96
CA ASP A 18 -11.30 -2.17 5.56
C ASP A 18 -11.28 -2.38 4.04
N CYS A 19 -10.94 -1.34 3.29
CA CYS A 19 -10.60 -1.46 1.87
C CYS A 19 -9.43 -2.43 1.65
N LEU A 20 -8.34 -2.31 2.40
CA LEU A 20 -7.18 -3.20 2.26
C LEU A 20 -7.53 -4.66 2.57
N ARG A 21 -8.34 -4.90 3.61
CA ARG A 21 -8.79 -6.24 3.96
C ARG A 21 -9.59 -6.87 2.80
N LYS A 22 -10.46 -6.11 2.15
CA LYS A 22 -11.20 -6.57 0.98
C LYS A 22 -10.28 -6.82 -0.23
N ASN A 23 -9.33 -5.91 -0.47
CA ASN A 23 -8.41 -6.02 -1.58
C ASN A 23 -7.43 -7.18 -1.42
N ALA A 24 -7.11 -7.61 -0.19
CA ALA A 24 -6.23 -8.75 0.07
C ALA A 24 -6.72 -10.08 -0.54
N GLU A 25 -7.99 -10.17 -0.95
CA GLU A 25 -8.56 -11.33 -1.66
C GLU A 25 -8.23 -11.36 -3.17
N GLN A 26 -7.63 -10.29 -3.71
CA GLN A 26 -7.23 -10.22 -5.11
C GLN A 26 -5.93 -10.98 -5.37
N PRO A 27 -5.70 -11.45 -6.62
CA PRO A 27 -4.44 -12.08 -6.98
C PRO A 27 -3.30 -11.05 -6.98
N TYR A 28 -2.27 -11.33 -6.20
CA TYR A 28 -1.03 -10.53 -6.13
C TYR A 28 0.20 -11.39 -6.37
N SER A 29 1.30 -10.77 -6.79
CA SER A 29 2.60 -11.42 -7.01
C SER A 29 3.73 -10.62 -6.35
N HIS A 30 4.97 -11.07 -6.56
CA HIS A 30 6.15 -10.28 -6.18
C HIS A 30 6.28 -8.97 -6.94
N ASP A 31 5.59 -8.81 -8.08
CA ASP A 31 5.60 -7.56 -8.85
C ASP A 31 5.06 -6.39 -8.04
N ASN A 32 4.19 -6.65 -7.05
CA ASN A 32 3.62 -5.64 -6.16
C ASN A 32 4.59 -5.17 -5.06
N PHE A 33 5.60 -5.98 -4.73
CA PHE A 33 6.40 -5.77 -3.52
C PHE A 33 7.17 -4.46 -3.54
N PHE A 34 7.86 -4.18 -4.66
CA PHE A 34 8.65 -2.96 -4.84
C PHE A 34 7.80 -1.71 -4.59
N HIS A 35 6.66 -1.62 -5.27
CA HIS A 35 5.78 -0.45 -5.21
C HIS A 35 5.13 -0.29 -3.84
N THR A 36 4.75 -1.40 -3.19
CA THR A 36 4.05 -1.39 -1.90
C THR A 36 4.96 -0.98 -0.74
N VAL A 37 6.24 -1.34 -0.77
CA VAL A 37 7.20 -0.97 0.30
C VAL A 37 7.40 0.53 0.37
N PHE A 38 7.42 1.22 -0.77
CA PHE A 38 7.59 2.67 -0.77
C PHE A 38 6.43 3.41 -0.10
N SER A 39 5.20 2.95 -0.31
CA SER A 39 4.02 3.51 0.37
C SER A 39 4.01 3.24 1.87
N LEU A 40 4.60 2.14 2.34
CA LEU A 40 4.81 1.90 3.78
C LEU A 40 5.82 2.87 4.42
N MET A 41 6.70 3.46 3.61
CA MET A 41 7.76 4.36 4.06
C MET A 41 7.38 5.85 3.96
N ASP A 42 6.14 6.16 3.53
CA ASP A 42 5.67 7.53 3.25
C ASP A 42 6.63 8.32 2.34
N MET A 43 7.20 7.63 1.35
CA MET A 43 8.11 8.27 0.40
C MET A 43 7.33 9.12 -0.63
N ASP A 44 8.00 10.10 -1.23
CA ASP A 44 7.44 10.82 -2.36
C ASP A 44 7.66 10.03 -3.67
N MET A 45 6.60 9.35 -4.13
CA MET A 45 6.63 8.55 -5.35
C MET A 45 6.85 9.38 -6.62
N THR A 46 6.62 10.70 -6.61
CA THR A 46 6.77 11.54 -7.81
C THR A 46 8.22 11.61 -8.30
N SER A 47 9.18 11.31 -7.40
CA SER A 47 10.61 11.23 -7.70
C SER A 47 11.07 9.89 -8.27
N LEU A 48 10.23 8.85 -8.22
CA LEU A 48 10.53 7.48 -8.64
C LEU A 48 9.87 7.18 -10.00
N LYS A 49 10.67 7.25 -11.07
CA LYS A 49 10.18 7.03 -12.44
C LYS A 49 9.60 5.63 -12.64
N GLU A 50 10.15 4.63 -11.95
CA GLU A 50 9.76 3.24 -12.07
C GLU A 50 8.51 2.91 -11.25
N TYR A 51 8.02 3.83 -10.40
CA TYR A 51 6.85 3.60 -9.59
C TYR A 51 5.58 3.49 -10.46
N ARG A 52 4.80 2.42 -10.22
CA ARG A 52 3.54 2.13 -10.88
C ARG A 52 2.46 2.00 -9.82
N THR A 53 1.55 2.97 -9.77
CA THR A 53 0.47 3.05 -8.77
C THR A 53 -0.42 1.80 -8.79
N GLU A 54 -0.64 1.21 -9.96
CA GLU A 54 -1.44 0.00 -10.16
C GLU A 54 -0.82 -1.25 -9.53
N LEU A 55 0.47 -1.23 -9.22
CA LEU A 55 1.17 -2.31 -8.53
C LEU A 55 1.38 -2.05 -7.03
N ASP A 56 1.14 -0.83 -6.56
CA ASP A 56 1.11 -0.54 -5.14
C ASP A 56 -0.24 -0.97 -4.53
N ILE A 57 -0.19 -1.98 -3.67
CA ILE A 57 -1.37 -2.52 -2.96
C ILE A 57 -2.01 -1.44 -2.07
N LEU A 58 -1.21 -0.57 -1.45
CA LEU A 58 -1.68 0.44 -0.49
C LEU A 58 -2.32 1.65 -1.19
N ALA A 59 -1.76 2.11 -2.32
CA ALA A 59 -2.31 3.23 -3.08
C ALA A 59 -3.77 3.02 -3.51
N GLN A 60 -4.19 1.77 -3.75
CA GLN A 60 -5.57 1.46 -4.12
C GLN A 60 -6.59 1.80 -3.01
N CYS A 61 -6.13 1.92 -1.76
CA CYS A 61 -6.95 2.21 -0.59
C CYS A 61 -6.53 3.51 0.13
N LYS A 62 -5.86 4.42 -0.56
CA LYS A 62 -5.53 5.75 -0.01
C LYS A 62 -6.82 6.56 0.21
N LYS A 63 -7.00 7.09 1.42
CA LYS A 63 -8.09 8.01 1.79
C LYS A 63 -7.96 9.29 0.96
N LYS A 64 -9.09 9.83 0.52
CA LYS A 64 -9.17 11.15 -0.12
C LYS A 64 -9.06 12.26 0.90
#